data_AF-A0A7X6RJC4-F1
#
_entry.id   AF-A0A7X6RJC4-F1
#
_cell.length_a   1.000
_cell.length_b   1.000
_cell.length_c   1.000
_cell.angle_alpha   90.00
_cell.angle_beta   90.00
_cell.angle_gamma   90.00
#
_symmetry.space_group_name_H-M   'P 1'
#
loop_
_entity.id
_entity.type
_entity.pdbx_description
1 polymer ?
#
loop_
_entity_poly.entity_id
_entity_poly.type
_entity_poly.pdbx_seq_one_letter_code
_entity_poly.pdbx_strand_id
1 'polypeptide(L)'
;MSKPRCQERNRGAFATEPTPGQDREPRIGINTLIRDVWEGSTVDTDDGDLLGWEFDESAQYDPAWSQWVLDSTIAAKMDALFTRTLPSVPQRPWWLDRGLGNDDDVWVPMPDCGRYDVQMMDWISDMAFEWFFPDEESLSDPTKFDIADQFVTYIGQCFVSQLGASLFNAPGAGSPLYDDIGPAGLMIFAEKPVYLVDELLEAANEGFFSVSRTIATLLADKERDERVFGQ
;
A
#
# COMPACT_ATOMS: atom_id res chain seq x y z
N MET A 1 -22.57 -2.74 35.58
CA MET A 1 -22.18 -2.44 34.20
C MET A 1 -20.68 -2.70 34.07
N SER A 2 -20.32 -3.92 33.68
CA SER A 2 -18.93 -4.37 33.57
C SER A 2 -18.42 -4.03 32.17
N LYS A 3 -17.28 -3.34 32.09
CA LYS A 3 -16.57 -3.12 30.83
C LYS A 3 -16.15 -4.47 30.22
N PRO A 4 -16.24 -4.65 28.90
CA PRO A 4 -15.72 -5.86 28.27
C PRO A 4 -14.19 -5.89 28.42
N ARG A 5 -13.67 -7.04 28.86
CA ARG A 5 -12.24 -7.33 28.92
C ARG A 5 -11.71 -7.49 27.50
N CYS A 6 -10.80 -6.62 27.10
CA CYS A 6 -9.96 -6.81 25.91
C CYS A 6 -9.16 -8.11 26.10
N GLN A 7 -9.36 -9.06 25.21
CA GLN A 7 -8.68 -10.35 25.19
C GLN A 7 -7.22 -10.11 24.75
N GLU A 8 -6.26 -10.32 25.65
CA GLU A 8 -4.83 -10.39 25.32
C GLU A 8 -4.60 -11.57 24.35
N ARG A 9 -4.53 -11.30 23.04
CA ARG A 9 -3.95 -12.23 22.06
C ARG A 9 -2.53 -11.78 21.76
N ASN A 10 -1.59 -12.70 22.00
CA ASN A 10 -0.23 -12.80 21.44
C ASN A 10 0.52 -11.48 21.15
N ARG A 11 1.27 -11.00 22.16
CA ARG A 11 2.49 -10.21 21.95
C ARG A 11 3.62 -11.14 21.49
N GLY A 12 3.71 -11.38 20.19
CA GLY A 12 4.87 -11.99 19.54
C GLY A 12 5.60 -10.96 18.70
N ALA A 13 6.90 -10.77 18.96
CA ALA A 13 7.85 -9.94 18.22
C ALA A 13 7.54 -8.44 18.12
N PHE A 14 8.02 -7.66 19.10
CA PHE A 14 8.27 -6.24 18.88
C PHE A 14 9.34 -6.09 17.80
N ALA A 15 9.05 -5.33 16.75
CA ALA A 15 10.08 -4.75 15.90
C ALA A 15 11.00 -3.92 16.79
N THR A 16 12.23 -4.38 16.99
CA THR A 16 13.27 -3.59 17.65
C THR A 16 13.57 -2.39 16.77
N GLU A 17 13.47 -1.18 17.34
CA GLU A 17 13.96 0.03 16.69
C GLU A 17 15.41 -0.17 16.23
N PRO A 18 15.78 0.26 15.01
CA PRO A 18 17.12 0.05 14.49
C PRO A 18 18.16 0.77 15.34
N THR A 19 19.20 0.04 15.73
CA THR A 19 20.30 0.56 16.55
C THR A 19 21.00 1.71 15.80
N PRO A 20 21.15 2.90 16.40
CA PRO A 20 21.89 4.00 15.78
C PRO A 20 23.36 3.60 15.59
N GLY A 21 23.81 3.51 14.33
CA GLY A 21 25.22 3.24 14.00
C GLY A 21 25.50 1.94 13.25
N GLN A 22 24.49 1.19 12.79
CA GLN A 22 24.73 0.23 11.71
C GLN A 22 24.90 1.01 10.40
N ASP A 23 26.13 1.03 9.89
CA ASP A 23 26.41 1.37 8.50
C ASP A 23 25.51 0.49 7.63
N ARG A 24 24.51 1.11 6.98
CA ARG A 24 23.67 0.43 6.01
C ARG A 24 24.61 -0.09 4.93
N GLU A 25 24.68 -1.41 4.75
CA GLU A 25 25.31 -1.99 3.57
C GLU A 25 24.78 -1.24 2.33
N PRO A 26 25.63 -0.97 1.33
CA PRO A 26 25.18 -0.32 0.11
C PRO A 26 24.03 -1.16 -0.43
N ARG A 27 22.81 -0.61 -0.35
CA ARG A 27 21.63 -1.19 -1.00
C ARG A 27 22.10 -1.53 -2.41
N ILE A 28 22.19 -2.82 -2.76
CA ILE A 28 22.29 -3.24 -4.15
C ILE A 28 21.28 -2.37 -4.87
N GLY A 29 21.74 -1.56 -5.83
CA GLY A 29 20.92 -0.51 -6.41
C GLY A 29 19.58 -1.14 -6.77
N ILE A 30 18.47 -0.58 -6.28
CA ILE A 30 17.13 -1.13 -6.51
C ILE A 30 16.93 -1.43 -8.00
N ASN A 31 17.52 -0.61 -8.87
CA ASN A 31 17.60 -0.82 -10.31
C ASN A 31 18.26 -2.14 -10.72
N THR A 32 19.33 -2.58 -10.04
CA THR A 32 19.98 -3.87 -10.28
C THR A 32 19.10 -5.03 -9.84
N LEU A 33 18.43 -4.97 -8.68
CA LEU A 33 17.54 -6.05 -8.25
C LEU A 33 16.33 -6.17 -9.18
N ILE A 34 15.70 -5.05 -9.52
CA ILE A 34 14.56 -5.03 -10.45
C ILE A 34 14.99 -5.54 -11.82
N ARG A 35 16.16 -5.10 -12.31
CA ARG A 35 16.70 -5.57 -13.59
C ARG A 35 17.06 -7.05 -13.55
N ASP A 36 17.65 -7.56 -12.48
CA ASP A 36 18.05 -8.98 -12.41
C ASP A 36 16.82 -9.90 -12.28
N VAL A 37 15.78 -9.47 -11.56
CA VAL A 37 14.46 -10.13 -11.56
C VAL A 37 13.85 -10.10 -12.96
N TRP A 38 13.99 -8.99 -13.69
CA TRP A 38 13.50 -8.83 -15.06
C TRP A 38 14.26 -9.70 -16.08
N GLU A 39 15.59 -9.64 -16.10
CA GLU A 39 16.45 -10.40 -17.02
C GLU A 39 16.34 -11.92 -16.78
N GLY A 40 16.01 -12.34 -15.55
CA GLY A 40 15.75 -13.74 -15.22
C GLY A 40 14.37 -14.26 -15.68
N SER A 41 13.44 -13.37 -16.02
CA SER A 41 12.03 -13.69 -16.32
C SER A 41 11.69 -13.63 -17.81
N THR A 42 12.64 -13.92 -18.70
CA THR A 42 12.36 -14.13 -20.14
C THR A 42 11.64 -15.47 -20.34
N VAL A 43 10.41 -15.58 -19.84
CA VAL A 43 9.51 -16.64 -20.25
C VAL A 43 8.99 -16.23 -21.64
N ASP A 44 9.46 -16.92 -22.68
CA ASP A 44 8.89 -16.86 -24.03
C ASP A 44 7.40 -17.22 -23.93
N THR A 45 6.56 -16.21 -23.72
CA THR A 45 5.11 -16.36 -23.79
C THR A 45 4.72 -16.03 -25.23
N ASP A 46 4.57 -17.08 -26.04
CA ASP A 46 4.10 -17.03 -27.44
C ASP A 46 2.63 -16.55 -27.56
N ASP A 47 1.98 -16.27 -26.42
CA ASP A 47 0.63 -15.72 -26.31
C ASP A 47 0.71 -14.20 -26.06
N GLY A 48 0.78 -13.43 -27.15
CA GLY A 48 1.00 -11.99 -27.19
C GLY A 48 -0.07 -11.06 -26.58
N ASP A 49 -0.67 -11.43 -25.44
CA ASP A 49 -1.66 -10.60 -24.72
C ASP A 49 -1.52 -10.63 -23.19
N LEU A 50 -0.52 -11.29 -22.62
CA LEU A 50 -0.27 -11.23 -21.18
C LEU A 50 0.52 -9.97 -20.81
N LEU A 51 -0.17 -8.82 -20.84
CA LEU A 51 0.20 -7.53 -20.21
C LEU A 51 1.73 -7.35 -20.04
N GLY A 52 2.40 -7.05 -21.14
CA GLY A 52 3.83 -6.73 -21.20
C GLY A 52 4.11 -5.46 -20.39
N TRP A 53 4.29 -5.62 -19.08
CA TRP A 53 4.84 -4.57 -18.24
C TRP A 53 6.34 -4.48 -18.54
N GLU A 54 6.70 -3.64 -19.50
CA GLU A 54 8.09 -3.36 -19.81
C GLU A 54 8.66 -2.44 -18.73
N PHE A 55 9.74 -2.86 -18.07
CA PHE A 55 10.46 -2.01 -17.14
C PHE A 55 11.15 -0.88 -17.92
N ASP A 56 10.64 0.33 -17.78
CA ASP A 56 11.25 1.52 -18.36
C ASP A 56 12.35 2.04 -17.41
N GLU A 57 13.61 1.71 -17.73
CA GLU A 57 14.78 2.20 -16.99
C GLU A 57 14.86 3.73 -17.03
N SER A 58 14.50 4.36 -18.16
CA SER A 58 14.57 5.80 -18.31
C SER A 58 13.55 6.52 -17.43
N ALA A 59 12.37 5.93 -17.23
CA ALA A 59 11.34 6.43 -16.33
C ALA A 59 11.76 6.48 -14.85
N GLN A 60 12.75 5.68 -14.44
CA GLN A 60 13.28 5.73 -13.07
C GLN A 60 14.09 7.00 -12.78
N TYR A 61 14.50 7.72 -13.83
CA TYR A 61 15.21 9.00 -13.72
C TYR A 61 14.29 10.20 -13.91
N ASP A 62 12.97 9.99 -14.02
CA ASP A 62 12.01 11.08 -14.09
C ASP A 62 12.11 11.97 -12.83
N PRO A 63 12.17 13.31 -12.97
CA PRO A 63 12.29 14.21 -11.82
C PRO A 63 11.09 14.15 -10.86
N ALA A 64 9.87 14.00 -11.37
CA ALA A 64 8.67 13.86 -10.54
C ALA A 64 8.68 12.54 -9.79
N TRP A 65 9.09 11.45 -10.45
CA TRP A 65 9.27 10.16 -9.77
C TRP A 65 10.31 10.26 -8.67
N SER A 66 11.49 10.78 -9.01
CA SER A 66 12.60 10.96 -8.06
C SER A 66 12.18 11.74 -6.83
N GLN A 67 11.39 12.80 -7.01
CA GLN A 67 10.84 13.61 -5.92
C GLN A 67 9.80 12.83 -5.09
N TRP A 68 8.95 12.04 -5.74
CA TRP A 68 7.89 11.25 -5.09
C TRP A 68 8.47 10.19 -4.16
N VAL A 69 9.52 9.47 -4.60
CA VAL A 69 10.18 8.42 -3.80
C VAL A 69 11.19 8.90 -2.76
N LEU A 70 11.44 10.20 -2.64
CA LEU A 70 12.33 10.69 -1.58
C LEU A 70 11.80 10.29 -0.20
N ASP A 71 12.67 9.75 0.66
CA ASP A 71 12.34 9.39 2.04
C ASP A 71 11.64 10.54 2.79
N SER A 72 12.09 11.79 2.57
CA SER A 72 11.47 12.96 3.19
C SER A 72 10.08 13.27 2.64
N THR A 73 9.84 13.04 1.35
CA THR A 73 8.52 13.21 0.73
C THR A 73 7.56 12.15 1.26
N ILE A 74 7.97 10.89 1.26
CA ILE A 74 7.19 9.77 1.79
C ILE A 74 6.84 10.00 3.27
N ALA A 75 7.83 10.36 4.09
CA ALA A 75 7.62 10.63 5.52
C ALA A 75 6.62 11.79 5.74
N ALA A 76 6.74 12.88 4.98
CA ALA A 76 5.82 14.02 5.09
C ALA A 76 4.38 13.64 4.74
N LYS A 77 4.17 12.84 3.68
CA LYS A 77 2.83 12.35 3.30
C LYS A 77 2.25 11.40 4.34
N MET A 78 3.06 10.47 4.85
CA MET A 78 2.66 9.55 5.91
C MET A 78 2.30 10.28 7.20
N ASP A 79 3.09 11.29 7.59
CA ASP A 79 2.77 12.10 8.77
C ASP A 79 1.50 12.93 8.56
N ALA A 80 1.30 13.52 7.37
CA ALA A 80 0.05 14.21 7.05
C ALA A 80 -1.16 13.27 7.13
N LEU A 81 -1.05 12.06 6.58
CA LEU A 81 -2.11 11.05 6.63
C LEU A 81 -2.51 10.75 8.08
N PHE A 82 -1.55 10.35 8.91
CA PHE A 82 -1.83 9.87 10.26
C PHE A 82 -2.09 10.97 11.30
N THR A 83 -1.59 12.19 11.10
CA THR A 83 -1.74 13.28 12.09
C THR A 83 -2.82 14.28 11.75
N ARG A 84 -3.24 14.36 10.48
CA ARG A 84 -4.24 15.34 10.01
C ARG A 84 -5.41 14.69 9.30
N THR A 85 -5.15 13.85 8.31
CA THR A 85 -6.19 13.31 7.43
C THR A 85 -7.05 12.28 8.16
N LEU A 86 -6.47 11.17 8.64
CA LEU A 86 -7.22 10.12 9.34
C LEU A 86 -7.96 10.63 10.60
N PRO A 87 -7.38 11.50 11.45
CA PRO A 87 -8.10 12.08 12.58
C PRO A 87 -9.31 12.96 12.20
N SER A 88 -9.43 13.40 10.94
CA SER A 88 -10.58 14.18 10.46
C SER A 88 -11.81 13.32 10.15
N VAL A 89 -11.65 11.99 10.10
CA VAL A 89 -12.78 11.06 9.92
C VAL A 89 -13.75 11.21 11.11
N PRO A 90 -15.06 11.44 10.86
CA PRO A 90 -16.03 11.60 11.92
C PRO A 90 -16.05 10.40 12.87
N GLN A 91 -16.05 10.66 14.18
CA GLN A 91 -16.13 9.63 15.22
C GLN A 91 -17.55 9.07 15.40
N ARG A 92 -18.51 9.57 14.61
CA ARG A 92 -19.88 9.07 14.57
C ARG A 92 -20.05 8.13 13.37
N PRO A 93 -20.95 7.13 13.44
CA PRO A 93 -21.19 6.20 12.34
C PRO A 93 -21.85 6.88 11.14
N TRP A 94 -21.07 7.60 10.34
CA TRP A 94 -21.58 8.32 9.15
C TRP A 94 -22.12 7.34 8.09
N TRP A 95 -21.71 6.07 8.14
CA TRP A 95 -22.21 4.98 7.30
C TRP A 95 -23.63 4.55 7.68
N LEU A 96 -24.03 4.67 8.96
CA LEU A 96 -25.42 4.42 9.37
C LEU A 96 -26.38 5.41 8.70
N ASP A 97 -25.97 6.67 8.56
CA ASP A 97 -26.75 7.68 7.84
C ASP A 97 -26.89 7.33 6.33
N ARG A 98 -26.02 6.47 5.79
CA ARG A 98 -26.05 5.95 4.42
C ARG A 98 -26.71 4.57 4.30
N GLY A 99 -27.12 3.95 5.41
CA GLY A 99 -27.69 2.60 5.42
C GLY A 99 -26.67 1.51 5.08
N LEU A 100 -25.38 1.80 5.25
CA LEU A 100 -24.29 0.84 5.07
C LEU A 100 -23.97 0.25 6.45
N GLY A 101 -23.94 -1.07 6.60
CA GLY A 101 -23.51 -1.75 7.84
C GLY A 101 -24.60 -2.11 8.85
N ASN A 102 -24.27 -3.05 9.75
CA ASN A 102 -25.01 -3.38 10.97
C ASN A 102 -24.28 -2.74 12.17
N ASP A 103 -25.02 -2.38 13.24
CA ASP A 103 -24.47 -1.74 14.45
C ASP A 103 -23.31 -2.50 15.14
N ASP A 104 -23.10 -3.78 14.79
CA ASP A 104 -22.15 -4.67 15.45
C ASP A 104 -20.70 -4.57 14.91
N ASP A 105 -20.48 -3.94 13.75
CA ASP A 105 -19.16 -3.80 13.09
C ASP A 105 -18.58 -2.38 13.22
N VAL A 106 -18.86 -1.69 14.33
CA VAL A 106 -18.45 -0.30 14.55
C VAL A 106 -17.01 -0.23 15.09
N TRP A 107 -16.04 0.02 14.20
CA TRP A 107 -14.64 0.31 14.55
C TRP A 107 -14.39 1.82 14.62
N VAL A 108 -15.00 2.53 15.58
CA VAL A 108 -14.54 3.87 15.97
C VAL A 108 -14.28 3.88 17.48
N PRO A 109 -13.20 4.54 17.95
CA PRO A 109 -12.30 5.45 17.23
C PRO A 109 -11.19 4.76 16.40
N MET A 110 -10.35 5.55 15.71
CA MET A 110 -9.10 5.09 15.09
C MET A 110 -8.29 4.25 16.10
N PRO A 111 -7.83 3.04 15.73
CA PRO A 111 -7.09 2.17 16.64
C PRO A 111 -5.78 2.78 17.13
N ASP A 112 -5.44 2.51 18.40
CA ASP A 112 -4.13 2.83 18.99
C ASP A 112 -3.15 1.66 18.74
N CYS A 113 -2.77 1.47 17.48
CA CYS A 113 -1.85 0.42 17.04
C CYS A 113 -0.86 0.92 15.97
N GLY A 114 0.05 0.06 15.53
CA GLY A 114 1.06 0.41 14.53
C GLY A 114 0.44 0.79 13.19
N ARG A 115 1.09 1.71 12.45
CA ARG A 115 0.61 2.22 11.15
C ARG A 115 0.34 1.12 10.11
N TYR A 116 1.05 0.00 10.22
CA TYR A 116 0.96 -1.14 9.29
C TYR A 116 0.38 -2.39 9.95
N ASP A 117 -0.19 -2.27 11.15
CA ASP A 117 -0.87 -3.39 11.79
C ASP A 117 -2.17 -3.69 11.05
N VAL A 118 -2.57 -4.96 10.99
CA VAL A 118 -3.81 -5.41 10.32
C VAL A 118 -5.02 -4.61 10.81
N GLN A 119 -5.11 -4.39 12.13
CA GLN A 119 -6.19 -3.59 12.70
C GLN A 119 -6.23 -2.14 12.18
N MET A 120 -5.07 -1.50 11.94
CA MET A 120 -5.02 -0.16 11.36
C MET A 120 -5.41 -0.20 9.88
N MET A 121 -4.92 -1.18 9.13
CA MET A 121 -5.24 -1.34 7.71
C MET A 121 -6.73 -1.59 7.49
N ASP A 122 -7.34 -2.48 8.28
CA ASP A 122 -8.78 -2.75 8.23
C ASP A 122 -9.59 -1.50 8.61
N TRP A 123 -9.15 -0.74 9.62
CA TRP A 123 -9.80 0.53 9.96
C TRP A 123 -9.70 1.57 8.84
N ILE A 124 -8.52 1.71 8.24
CA ILE A 124 -8.31 2.62 7.10
C ILE A 124 -9.19 2.19 5.93
N SER A 125 -9.27 0.89 5.66
CA SER A 125 -10.12 0.30 4.63
C SER A 125 -11.59 0.65 4.83
N ASP A 126 -12.12 0.24 5.97
CA ASP A 126 -13.57 0.17 6.17
C ASP A 126 -14.15 1.50 6.64
N MET A 127 -13.33 2.37 7.24
CA MET A 127 -13.80 3.63 7.82
C MET A 127 -13.24 4.86 7.14
N ALA A 128 -11.91 4.93 6.97
CA ALA A 128 -11.29 6.16 6.52
C ALA A 128 -11.40 6.34 5.01
N PHE A 129 -11.12 5.28 4.24
CA PHE A 129 -11.07 5.35 2.80
C PHE A 129 -12.43 5.70 2.21
N GLU A 130 -13.50 4.95 2.56
CA GLU A 130 -14.85 5.20 2.08
C GLU A 130 -15.39 6.60 2.45
N TRP A 131 -14.95 7.16 3.59
CA TRP A 131 -15.28 8.53 3.97
C TRP A 131 -14.74 9.56 2.99
N PHE A 132 -13.48 9.41 2.57
CA PHE A 132 -12.84 10.34 1.62
C PHE A 132 -13.22 10.02 0.18
N PHE A 133 -13.34 8.75 -0.17
CA PHE A 133 -13.53 8.24 -1.52
C PHE A 133 -14.73 7.29 -1.61
N PRO A 134 -15.96 7.84 -1.60
CA PRO A 134 -17.17 7.01 -1.63
C PRO A 134 -17.43 6.33 -2.98
N ASP A 135 -16.75 6.78 -4.04
CA ASP A 135 -16.90 6.30 -5.42
C ASP A 135 -15.62 6.60 -6.21
N GLU A 136 -15.46 5.97 -7.38
CA GLU A 136 -14.31 6.19 -8.26
C GLU A 136 -14.21 7.65 -8.74
N GLU A 137 -15.34 8.32 -9.00
CA GLU A 137 -15.37 9.72 -9.46
C GLU A 137 -14.66 10.65 -8.46
N SER A 138 -14.78 10.35 -7.17
CA SER A 138 -14.13 11.11 -6.12
C SER A 138 -12.60 11.04 -6.14
N LEU A 139 -11.99 10.00 -6.72
CA LEU A 139 -10.55 9.94 -6.93
C LEU A 139 -10.08 10.90 -8.03
N SER A 140 -10.98 11.27 -8.94
CA SER A 140 -10.72 12.26 -9.99
C SER A 140 -10.98 13.71 -9.54
N ASP A 141 -11.47 13.93 -8.31
CA ASP A 141 -11.69 15.27 -7.76
C ASP A 141 -10.35 15.95 -7.42
N PRO A 142 -9.97 17.05 -8.11
CA PRO A 142 -8.70 17.74 -7.85
C PRO A 142 -8.56 18.24 -6.42
N THR A 143 -9.68 18.45 -5.70
CA THR A 143 -9.65 18.89 -4.30
C THR A 143 -9.28 17.77 -3.33
N LYS A 144 -9.27 16.51 -3.79
CA LYS A 144 -8.90 15.33 -3.03
C LYS A 144 -7.56 14.72 -3.44
N PHE A 145 -6.88 15.28 -4.45
CA PHE A 145 -5.60 14.75 -4.95
C PHE A 145 -4.55 14.61 -3.85
N ASP A 146 -4.39 15.61 -2.99
CA ASP A 146 -3.46 15.54 -1.86
C ASP A 146 -3.78 14.38 -0.91
N ILE A 147 -5.06 14.05 -0.73
CA ILE A 147 -5.50 12.92 0.10
C ILE A 147 -5.21 11.62 -0.64
N ALA A 148 -5.56 11.52 -1.93
CA ALA A 148 -5.33 10.33 -2.73
C ALA A 148 -3.84 9.98 -2.80
N ASP A 149 -2.98 10.97 -3.03
CA ASP A 149 -1.51 10.81 -3.03
C ASP A 149 -0.97 10.30 -1.67
N GLN A 150 -1.55 10.75 -0.55
CA GLN A 150 -1.24 10.19 0.77
C GLN A 150 -1.63 8.72 0.89
N PHE A 151 -2.80 8.33 0.39
CA PHE A 151 -3.23 6.93 0.39
C PHE A 151 -2.37 6.07 -0.54
N VAL A 152 -2.07 6.50 -1.77
CA VAL A 152 -1.15 5.77 -2.68
C VAL A 152 0.21 5.56 -2.00
N THR A 153 0.73 6.59 -1.34
CA THR A 153 1.98 6.49 -0.57
C THR A 153 1.85 5.48 0.56
N TYR A 154 0.75 5.50 1.30
CA TYR A 154 0.48 4.53 2.37
C TYR A 154 0.46 3.09 1.86
N ILE A 155 -0.27 2.83 0.77
CA ILE A 155 -0.33 1.51 0.12
C ILE A 155 1.07 1.04 -0.23
N GLY A 156 1.85 1.87 -0.95
CA GLY A 156 3.24 1.55 -1.29
C GLY A 156 4.09 1.22 -0.07
N GLN A 157 3.94 1.98 1.02
CA GLN A 157 4.65 1.71 2.28
C GLN A 157 4.18 0.45 3.00
N CYS A 158 2.91 0.05 2.87
CA CYS A 158 2.44 -1.24 3.36
C CYS A 158 3.14 -2.39 2.62
N PHE A 159 3.22 -2.33 1.28
CA PHE A 159 3.95 -3.32 0.48
C PHE A 159 5.45 -3.36 0.82
N VAL A 160 6.10 -2.21 0.96
CA VAL A 160 7.52 -2.12 1.39
C VAL A 160 7.71 -2.75 2.77
N SER A 161 6.87 -2.38 3.74
CA SER A 161 7.05 -2.77 5.15
C SER A 161 6.70 -4.23 5.41
N GLN A 162 5.64 -4.74 4.77
CA GLN A 162 5.13 -6.09 5.02
C GLN A 162 5.75 -7.13 4.09
N LEU A 163 6.02 -6.76 2.83
CA LEU A 163 6.45 -7.71 1.80
C LEU A 163 7.88 -7.47 1.31
N GLY A 164 8.54 -6.39 1.75
CA GLY A 164 9.86 -6.04 1.24
C GLY A 164 9.83 -5.58 -0.21
N ALA A 165 8.70 -5.01 -0.67
CA ALA A 165 8.56 -4.54 -2.03
C ALA A 165 9.58 -3.42 -2.35
N SER A 166 10.01 -3.36 -3.60
CA SER A 166 10.75 -2.23 -4.16
C SER A 166 9.79 -1.36 -4.97
N LEU A 167 9.76 -0.06 -4.67
CA LEU A 167 8.96 0.90 -5.42
C LEU A 167 9.67 1.30 -6.72
N PHE A 168 8.94 1.39 -7.82
CA PHE A 168 9.45 1.79 -9.13
C PHE A 168 8.39 2.59 -9.91
N ASN A 169 8.85 3.33 -10.93
CA ASN A 169 7.96 4.08 -11.82
C ASN A 169 7.50 3.19 -12.97
N ALA A 170 6.19 3.06 -13.15
CA ALA A 170 5.54 2.43 -14.29
C ALA A 170 4.66 3.47 -15.01
N PRO A 171 5.23 4.28 -15.92
CA PRO A 171 4.47 5.31 -16.64
C PRO A 171 3.19 4.75 -17.27
N GLY A 172 2.10 5.50 -17.18
CA GLY A 172 0.78 5.07 -17.64
C GLY A 172 -0.07 4.36 -16.57
N ALA A 173 0.55 3.79 -15.53
CA ALA A 173 -0.17 3.17 -14.41
C ALA A 173 -0.49 4.15 -13.27
N GLY A 174 -0.37 5.46 -13.52
CA GLY A 174 -0.64 6.51 -12.53
C GLY A 174 -1.98 7.22 -12.69
N SER A 175 -2.66 7.01 -13.82
CA SER A 175 -3.95 7.64 -14.10
C SER A 175 -5.02 7.13 -13.14
N PRO A 176 -5.95 7.99 -12.65
CA PRO A 176 -6.12 9.40 -13.01
C PRO A 176 -5.31 10.37 -12.14
N LEU A 177 -4.52 9.89 -11.18
CA LEU A 177 -3.89 10.75 -10.17
C LEU A 177 -2.60 11.42 -10.63
N TYR A 178 -1.88 10.78 -11.54
CA TYR A 178 -0.60 11.24 -12.02
C TYR A 178 -0.54 11.18 -13.54
N ASP A 179 -0.09 12.27 -14.15
CA ASP A 179 0.11 12.37 -15.60
C ASP A 179 1.45 11.74 -16.03
N ASP A 180 2.50 11.94 -15.23
CA ASP A 180 3.89 11.66 -15.63
C ASP A 180 4.53 10.43 -14.96
N ILE A 181 3.93 9.93 -13.87
CA ILE A 181 4.46 8.79 -13.10
C ILE A 181 3.37 7.76 -12.85
N GLY A 182 3.74 6.51 -12.63
CA GLY A 182 2.82 5.47 -12.14
C GLY A 182 3.49 4.70 -11.01
N PRO A 183 3.25 5.06 -9.75
CA PRO A 183 3.86 4.37 -8.62
C PRO A 183 3.45 2.90 -8.58
N ALA A 184 4.44 2.01 -8.58
CA ALA A 184 4.24 0.57 -8.55
C ALA A 184 5.17 -0.09 -7.52
N GLY A 185 4.78 -1.27 -7.02
CA GLY A 185 5.59 -2.10 -6.13
C GLY A 185 5.92 -3.44 -6.78
N LEU A 186 7.19 -3.84 -6.75
CA LEU A 186 7.65 -5.17 -7.17
C LEU A 186 8.15 -5.96 -5.97
N MET A 187 7.70 -7.21 -5.86
CA MET A 187 8.18 -8.17 -4.86
C MET A 187 8.96 -9.28 -5.55
N ILE A 188 10.04 -9.74 -4.93
CA ILE A 188 10.92 -10.77 -5.52
C ILE A 188 10.22 -12.11 -5.82
N PHE A 189 9.10 -12.36 -5.15
CA PHE A 189 8.32 -13.58 -5.25
C PHE A 189 6.99 -13.38 -6.00
N ALA A 190 6.66 -12.15 -6.40
CA ALA A 190 5.44 -11.88 -7.15
C ALA A 190 5.73 -11.96 -8.65
N GLU A 191 4.86 -12.63 -9.41
CA GLU A 191 4.96 -12.73 -10.87
C GLU A 191 4.69 -11.39 -11.57
N LYS A 192 3.97 -10.49 -10.91
CA LYS A 192 3.53 -9.20 -11.47
C LYS A 192 3.74 -8.08 -10.47
N PRO A 193 4.03 -6.86 -10.95
CA PRO A 193 4.00 -5.68 -10.10
C PRO A 193 2.59 -5.37 -9.64
N VAL A 194 2.50 -4.66 -8.52
CA VAL A 194 1.26 -4.07 -8.01
C VAL A 194 1.27 -2.59 -8.37
N TYR A 195 0.29 -2.14 -9.15
CA TYR A 195 0.12 -0.73 -9.47
C TYR A 195 -0.67 -0.05 -8.36
N LEU A 196 -0.04 0.92 -7.68
CA LEU A 196 -0.58 1.44 -6.42
C LEU A 196 -1.83 2.30 -6.63
N VAL A 197 -1.98 2.91 -7.81
CA VAL A 197 -3.19 3.67 -8.18
C VAL A 197 -4.33 2.72 -8.55
N ASP A 198 -4.05 1.61 -9.23
CA ASP A 198 -5.06 0.60 -9.55
C ASP A 198 -5.65 0.00 -8.27
N GLU A 199 -4.82 -0.33 -7.27
CA GLU A 199 -5.31 -0.81 -5.95
C GLU A 199 -6.23 0.22 -5.27
N LEU A 200 -5.96 1.52 -5.47
CA LEU A 200 -6.79 2.59 -4.93
C LEU A 200 -8.12 2.72 -5.69
N LEU A 201 -8.10 2.57 -7.01
CA LEU A 201 -9.28 2.61 -7.87
C LEU A 201 -10.18 1.40 -7.62
N GLU A 202 -9.59 0.20 -7.53
CA GLU A 202 -10.29 -1.03 -7.14
C GLU A 202 -10.94 -0.87 -5.77
N ALA A 203 -10.22 -0.27 -4.81
CA ALA A 203 -10.78 0.02 -3.50
C ALA A 203 -12.01 0.93 -3.55
N ALA A 204 -11.99 1.97 -4.38
CA ALA A 204 -13.11 2.89 -4.54
C ALA A 204 -14.29 2.26 -5.30
N ASN A 205 -14.02 1.38 -6.27
CA ASN A 205 -15.05 0.73 -7.07
C ASN A 205 -15.75 -0.41 -6.32
N GLU A 206 -14.99 -1.23 -5.58
CA GLU A 206 -15.55 -2.35 -4.82
C GLU A 206 -16.13 -1.94 -3.46
N GLY A 207 -15.88 -0.70 -3.02
CA GLY A 207 -16.26 -0.22 -1.70
C GLY A 207 -15.51 -0.95 -0.56
N PHE A 208 -14.36 -1.54 -0.88
CA PHE A 208 -13.51 -2.24 0.08
C PHE A 208 -12.05 -2.05 -0.30
N PHE A 209 -11.24 -1.56 0.64
CA PHE A 209 -9.82 -1.37 0.39
C PHE A 209 -9.11 -2.72 0.43
N SER A 210 -8.94 -3.32 -0.75
CA SER A 210 -8.41 -4.69 -0.96
C SER A 210 -6.99 -4.89 -0.44
N VAL A 211 -6.25 -3.83 -0.13
CA VAL A 211 -4.82 -3.87 0.21
C VAL A 211 -4.51 -4.84 1.36
N SER A 212 -5.33 -4.93 2.42
CA SER A 212 -5.09 -5.91 3.50
C SER A 212 -5.25 -7.35 3.03
N ARG A 213 -6.20 -7.62 2.12
CA ARG A 213 -6.41 -8.93 1.48
C ARG A 213 -5.29 -9.24 0.49
N THR A 214 -4.88 -8.28 -0.33
CA THR A 214 -3.76 -8.41 -1.28
C THR A 214 -2.48 -8.75 -0.51
N ILE A 215 -2.16 -8.00 0.55
CA ILE A 215 -1.01 -8.28 1.42
C ILE A 215 -1.12 -9.66 2.09
N ALA A 216 -2.29 -10.02 2.64
CA ALA A 216 -2.48 -11.32 3.26
C ALA A 216 -2.27 -12.49 2.28
N THR A 217 -2.72 -12.31 1.03
CA THR A 217 -2.57 -13.31 -0.04
C THR A 217 -1.09 -13.46 -0.40
N LEU A 218 -0.41 -12.34 -0.64
CA LEU A 218 1.02 -12.33 -0.98
C LEU A 218 1.91 -12.83 0.15
N LEU A 219 1.56 -12.57 1.42
CA LEU A 219 2.23 -13.17 2.57
C LEU A 219 2.08 -14.69 2.58
N ALA A 220 0.89 -15.20 2.29
CA ALA A 220 0.64 -16.65 2.26
C ALA A 220 1.41 -17.33 1.12
N ASP A 221 1.58 -16.66 -0.02
CA ASP A 221 2.38 -17.17 -1.14
C ASP A 221 3.88 -17.11 -0.82
N LYS A 222 4.37 -16.01 -0.23
CA LYS A 222 5.75 -15.91 0.28
C LYS A 222 6.08 -17.05 1.25
N GLU A 223 5.21 -17.32 2.23
CA GLU A 223 5.40 -18.43 3.17
C GLU A 223 5.41 -19.80 2.49
N ARG A 224 4.67 -19.96 1.38
CA ARG A 224 4.65 -21.21 0.61
C ARG A 224 5.98 -21.41 -0.09
N ASP A 225 6.51 -20.38 -0.73
CA ASP A 225 7.78 -20.44 -1.46
C ASP A 225 8.96 -20.66 -0.51
N GLU A 226 9.00 -19.96 0.63
CA GLU A 226 10.03 -20.18 1.65
C GLU A 226 10.06 -21.62 2.16
N ARG A 227 8.92 -22.31 2.22
CA ARG A 227 8.86 -23.74 2.59
C ARG A 227 9.33 -24.68 1.49
N VAL A 228 9.15 -24.30 0.22
CA VAL A 228 9.54 -25.11 -0.94
C VAL A 228 11.04 -25.00 -1.21
N PHE A 229 11.59 -23.79 -1.12
CA PHE A 229 12.99 -23.50 -1.48
C PHE A 229 13.94 -23.43 -0.28
N GLY A 230 13.42 -23.43 0.96
CA GLY A 230 14.20 -23.38 2.20
C GLY A 230 14.70 -24.74 2.73
N GLN A 231 14.63 -25.81 1.94
CA GLN A 231 15.24 -27.12 2.25
C GLN A 231 16.50 -27.35 1.41
#